data_AF-A0A5B0X660-F1
#
_entry.id   AF-A0A5B0X660-F1
#
_cell.length_a   1.000
_cell.length_b   1.000
_cell.length_c   1.000
_cell.angle_alpha   90.00
_cell.angle_beta   90.00
_cell.angle_gamma   90.00
#
_symmetry.space_group_name_H-M   'P 1'
#
loop_
_entity.id
_entity.type
_entity.pdbx_description
1 polymer ?
#
loop_
_entity_poly.entity_id
_entity_poly.type
_entity_poly.pdbx_seq_one_letter_code
_entity_poly.pdbx_strand_id
1 'polypeptide(L)'
;MLNTRNTLIATGVLVALQMISPGIANAKKPDHAKKPKQQAQATTEEESCGCNLPGRFTGGGLQVVDGVRITRGLTLHCDKLLSNNLQINWQGNRFHMEEHLNTAFCSDDPEIKQAPPRARIDTFQGRGSGRFNTVGGYEVRFKLIDAGEPGTNDRMGIKIWEKGNEDNPVLEIWPPVPLTHGNLQAHDDQPHKK
;
A
#
# COMPACT_ATOMS: atom_id res chain seq x y z
N MET A 1 -7.67 -33.87 -48.26
CA MET A 1 -7.12 -32.74 -47.50
C MET A 1 -8.14 -32.30 -46.47
N LEU A 2 -7.90 -32.57 -45.20
CA LEU A 2 -8.52 -31.95 -44.02
C LEU A 2 -7.84 -32.62 -42.82
N ASN A 3 -6.85 -31.93 -42.23
CA ASN A 3 -6.20 -32.38 -41.01
C ASN A 3 -6.76 -31.60 -39.83
N THR A 4 -7.14 -32.33 -38.79
CA THR A 4 -7.93 -31.89 -37.65
C THR A 4 -7.03 -31.36 -36.53
N ARG A 5 -7.64 -30.53 -35.69
CA ARG A 5 -7.10 -29.66 -34.64
C ARG A 5 -6.31 -30.40 -33.54
N ASN A 6 -5.27 -29.75 -33.02
CA ASN A 6 -4.58 -30.09 -31.78
C ASN A 6 -5.20 -29.32 -30.60
N THR A 7 -5.69 -30.04 -29.59
CA THR A 7 -6.02 -29.55 -28.25
C THR A 7 -5.24 -30.41 -27.26
N LEU A 8 -4.42 -29.81 -26.41
CA LEU A 8 -3.72 -30.51 -25.32
C LEU A 8 -4.34 -30.13 -23.96
N ILE A 9 -4.76 -31.15 -23.22
CA ILE A 9 -5.07 -31.16 -21.78
C ILE A 9 -4.32 -32.37 -21.21
N ALA A 10 -3.59 -32.21 -20.10
CA ALA A 10 -3.27 -33.32 -19.17
C ALA A 10 -2.85 -32.74 -17.80
N THR A 11 -3.69 -32.80 -16.75
CA THR A 11 -3.83 -33.84 -15.70
C THR A 11 -2.57 -34.20 -14.92
N GLY A 12 -2.71 -34.20 -13.58
CA GLY A 12 -1.67 -34.36 -12.58
C GLY A 12 -1.34 -35.79 -12.17
N VAL A 13 -0.54 -35.91 -11.11
CA VAL A 13 -0.16 -37.19 -10.49
C VAL A 13 -0.14 -37.05 -8.96
N LEU A 14 -0.86 -37.96 -8.30
CA LEU A 14 -0.97 -38.23 -6.88
C LEU A 14 -0.22 -39.55 -6.60
N VAL A 15 0.57 -39.67 -5.53
CA VAL A 15 1.13 -40.95 -5.07
C VAL A 15 0.92 -41.12 -3.57
N ALA A 16 0.59 -42.36 -3.20
CA ALA A 16 -0.09 -42.80 -2.00
C ALA A 16 0.81 -43.31 -0.86
N LEU A 17 0.10 -43.50 0.26
CA LEU A 17 0.43 -43.92 1.63
C LEU A 17 1.04 -45.33 1.79
N GLN A 18 1.82 -45.56 2.86
CA GLN A 18 1.86 -46.86 3.55
C GLN A 18 2.19 -46.72 5.05
N MET A 19 1.42 -47.47 5.85
CA MET A 19 1.43 -47.60 7.32
C MET A 19 2.07 -48.94 7.73
N ILE A 20 2.64 -49.05 8.94
CA ILE A 20 2.59 -50.24 9.85
C ILE A 20 3.09 -49.80 11.25
N SER A 21 2.31 -50.11 12.30
CA SER A 21 2.71 -50.17 13.72
C SER A 21 2.90 -51.64 14.15
N PRO A 22 3.62 -51.94 15.25
CA PRO A 22 2.90 -52.30 16.49
C PRO A 22 3.63 -52.00 17.83
N GLY A 23 2.86 -51.95 18.92
CA GLY A 23 3.21 -52.60 20.20
C GLY A 23 3.71 -51.73 21.37
N ILE A 24 3.02 -51.84 22.52
CA ILE A 24 3.09 -51.02 23.74
C ILE A 24 3.95 -51.68 24.83
N ALA A 25 4.72 -50.91 25.61
CA ALA A 25 5.09 -51.26 26.99
C ALA A 25 5.26 -50.00 27.88
N ASN A 26 4.73 -50.10 29.11
CA ASN A 26 4.63 -49.09 30.16
C ASN A 26 5.96 -48.64 30.77
N ALA A 27 6.10 -47.35 31.11
CA ALA A 27 7.07 -46.86 32.11
C ALA A 27 6.63 -45.55 32.80
N LYS A 28 6.31 -45.67 34.10
CA LYS A 28 6.74 -44.84 35.25
C LYS A 28 6.83 -43.30 35.10
N LYS A 29 5.94 -42.58 35.81
CA LYS A 29 6.12 -41.18 36.28
C LYS A 29 6.62 -41.22 37.75
N PRO A 30 7.14 -40.16 38.38
CA PRO A 30 7.68 -38.87 37.90
C PRO A 30 9.12 -38.60 38.37
N ASP A 31 9.81 -37.67 37.72
CA ASP A 31 10.74 -36.79 38.45
C ASP A 31 10.81 -35.41 37.78
N HIS A 32 10.87 -34.39 38.63
CA HIS A 32 10.82 -32.98 38.29
C HIS A 32 12.06 -32.54 37.49
N ALA A 33 11.99 -32.66 36.17
CA ALA A 33 12.96 -32.06 35.26
C ALA A 33 12.52 -30.64 34.86
N LYS A 34 13.33 -29.68 35.28
CA LYS A 34 13.31 -28.25 34.94
C LYS A 34 13.17 -28.07 33.41
N LYS A 35 12.08 -27.45 32.96
CA LYS A 35 11.84 -27.12 31.54
C LYS A 35 13.00 -26.24 31.01
N PRO A 36 13.72 -26.64 29.95
CA PRO A 36 14.66 -25.74 29.30
C PRO A 36 13.89 -24.55 28.71
N LYS A 37 14.38 -23.34 29.03
CA LYS A 37 13.86 -22.07 28.52
C LYS A 37 14.01 -22.10 26.99
N GLN A 38 12.89 -22.22 26.30
CA GLN A 38 12.83 -22.00 24.87
C GLN A 38 13.13 -20.52 24.63
N GLN A 39 14.31 -20.25 24.09
CA GLN A 39 14.68 -18.93 23.59
C GLN A 39 13.69 -18.56 22.49
N ALA A 40 12.86 -17.55 22.78
CA ALA A 40 12.04 -16.90 21.79
C ALA A 40 12.97 -16.29 20.73
N GLN A 41 12.86 -16.79 19.50
CA GLN A 41 13.41 -16.14 18.33
C GLN A 41 12.57 -14.86 18.14
N ALA A 42 13.22 -13.72 18.32
CA ALA A 42 12.64 -12.42 18.02
C ALA A 42 12.44 -12.32 16.50
N THR A 43 11.21 -12.59 16.06
CA THR A 43 10.69 -12.10 14.80
C THR A 43 10.54 -10.60 14.96
N THR A 44 11.39 -9.83 14.28
CA THR A 44 11.23 -8.39 14.08
C THR A 44 10.03 -8.17 13.16
N GLU A 45 8.84 -8.37 13.71
CA GLU A 45 7.64 -7.69 13.27
C GLU A 45 7.77 -6.27 13.84
N GLU A 46 7.94 -5.29 12.97
CA GLU A 46 7.84 -3.89 13.35
C GLU A 46 6.45 -3.69 13.95
N GLU A 47 6.41 -3.65 15.28
CA GLU A 47 5.26 -3.30 16.07
C GLU A 47 4.82 -1.89 15.64
N SER A 48 3.84 -1.91 14.72
CA SER A 48 2.76 -0.95 14.61
C SER A 48 2.32 -0.51 16.01
N CYS A 49 2.90 0.57 16.53
CA CYS A 49 2.09 1.48 17.33
C CYS A 49 0.86 1.83 16.49
N GLY A 50 -0.33 1.88 17.09
CA GLY A 50 -1.56 2.41 16.47
C GLY A 50 -1.45 3.90 16.13
N CYS A 51 -0.48 4.24 15.29
CA CYS A 51 0.10 5.54 15.01
C CYS A 51 -0.46 6.05 13.67
N ASN A 52 -1.76 6.34 13.61
CA ASN A 52 -2.25 7.21 12.55
C ASN A 52 -2.22 8.64 13.10
N LEU A 53 -1.13 9.36 12.84
CA LEU A 53 -0.95 10.72 13.34
C LEU A 53 -1.95 11.67 12.65
N PRO A 54 -2.48 12.67 13.38
CA PRO A 54 -3.34 13.67 12.77
C PRO A 54 -2.54 14.51 11.77
N GLY A 55 -3.16 14.82 10.65
CA GLY A 55 -2.55 15.65 9.62
C GLY A 55 -3.33 15.63 8.32
N ARG A 56 -2.83 16.37 7.35
CA ARG A 56 -3.30 16.30 5.97
C ARG A 56 -2.15 16.48 4.99
N PHE A 57 -2.33 15.96 3.79
CA PHE A 57 -1.50 16.24 2.64
C PHE A 57 -2.25 17.13 1.65
N THR A 58 -1.57 18.12 1.10
CA THR A 58 -2.05 18.90 -0.04
C THR A 58 -1.00 18.95 -1.14
N GLY A 59 -1.41 19.43 -2.30
CA GLY A 59 -0.50 19.79 -3.38
C GLY A 59 -0.75 18.97 -4.63
N GLY A 60 0.34 18.65 -5.32
CA GLY A 60 0.26 17.98 -6.61
C GLY A 60 1.60 17.89 -7.30
N GLY A 61 1.57 17.66 -8.60
CA GLY A 61 2.78 17.71 -9.40
C GLY A 61 2.74 16.82 -10.62
N LEU A 62 3.94 16.51 -11.12
CA LEU A 62 4.21 15.71 -12.30
C LEU A 62 5.29 14.67 -11.97
N GLN A 63 5.06 13.42 -12.37
CA GLN A 63 6.10 12.41 -12.50
C GLN A 63 6.21 12.07 -13.98
N VAL A 64 7.43 11.98 -14.49
CA VAL A 64 7.72 11.43 -15.81
C VAL A 64 8.40 10.08 -15.61
N VAL A 65 7.67 9.00 -15.92
CA VAL A 65 8.16 7.62 -15.77
C VAL A 65 8.03 6.97 -17.15
N ASP A 66 9.13 6.43 -17.68
CA ASP A 66 9.18 5.82 -19.02
C ASP A 66 8.60 6.70 -20.14
N GLY A 67 8.85 8.02 -20.05
CA GLY A 67 8.32 9.02 -20.99
C GLY A 67 6.85 9.37 -20.80
N VAL A 68 6.15 8.71 -19.88
CA VAL A 68 4.74 8.97 -19.55
C VAL A 68 4.64 10.12 -18.56
N ARG A 69 3.92 11.18 -18.95
CA ARG A 69 3.61 12.31 -18.06
C ARG A 69 2.39 12.01 -17.21
N ILE A 70 2.59 11.95 -15.89
CA ILE A 70 1.57 11.60 -14.90
C ILE A 70 1.41 12.78 -13.95
N THR A 71 0.26 13.45 -13.99
CA THR A 71 -0.04 14.61 -13.14
C THR A 71 -1.03 14.27 -12.05
N ARG A 72 -0.96 15.02 -10.96
CA ARG A 72 -1.83 14.84 -9.79
C ARG A 72 -2.20 16.15 -9.12
N GLY A 73 -3.36 16.16 -8.47
CA GLY A 73 -3.76 17.13 -7.46
C GLY A 73 -4.45 16.40 -6.32
N LEU A 74 -4.21 16.85 -5.09
CA LEU A 74 -4.74 16.20 -3.90
C LEU A 74 -4.98 17.14 -2.71
N THR A 75 -5.96 16.75 -1.91
CA THR A 75 -6.19 17.18 -0.53
C THR A 75 -6.67 15.95 0.23
N LEU A 76 -5.87 15.43 1.17
CA LEU A 76 -6.13 14.16 1.84
C LEU A 76 -5.91 14.30 3.34
N HIS A 77 -6.88 13.87 4.14
CA HIS A 77 -6.84 13.96 5.60
C HIS A 77 -6.63 12.58 6.22
N CYS A 78 -5.77 12.53 7.24
CA CYS A 78 -5.42 11.28 7.92
C CYS A 78 -6.59 10.68 8.70
N ASP A 79 -7.52 11.52 9.15
CA ASP A 79 -8.74 11.15 9.88
C ASP A 79 -9.87 10.65 8.96
N LYS A 80 -9.78 10.92 7.66
CA LYS A 80 -10.77 10.64 6.61
C LYS A 80 -12.13 11.35 6.78
N LEU A 81 -12.27 12.29 7.73
CA LEU A 81 -13.58 12.89 8.06
C LEU A 81 -13.97 14.01 7.10
N LEU A 82 -12.99 14.77 6.62
CA LEU A 82 -13.21 15.83 5.64
C LEU A 82 -13.17 15.26 4.21
N SER A 83 -13.53 16.11 3.24
CA SER A 83 -13.49 15.73 1.82
C SER A 83 -12.06 15.33 1.45
N ASN A 84 -11.92 14.11 0.92
CA ASN A 84 -10.66 13.59 0.41
C ASN A 84 -10.68 13.64 -1.11
N ASN A 85 -9.76 14.39 -1.70
CA ASN A 85 -9.65 14.54 -3.14
C ASN A 85 -8.30 13.99 -3.61
N LEU A 86 -8.36 13.10 -4.60
CA LEU A 86 -7.20 12.68 -5.37
C LEU A 86 -7.61 12.55 -6.83
N GLN A 87 -6.93 13.29 -7.70
CA GLN A 87 -7.08 13.16 -9.15
C GLN A 87 -5.72 12.86 -9.77
N ILE A 88 -5.68 11.83 -10.62
CA ILE A 88 -4.50 11.43 -11.38
C ILE A 88 -4.83 11.49 -12.88
N ASN A 89 -3.96 12.08 -13.70
CA ASN A 89 -4.12 12.13 -15.15
C ASN A 89 -2.85 11.65 -15.86
N TRP A 90 -2.99 10.83 -16.90
CA TRP A 90 -1.87 10.32 -17.70
C TRP A 90 -2.35 9.92 -19.10
N GLN A 91 -1.62 10.25 -20.17
CA GLN A 91 -1.92 9.78 -21.54
C GLN A 91 -3.40 9.89 -21.98
N GLY A 92 -4.10 10.96 -21.57
CA GLY A 92 -5.53 11.14 -21.87
C GLY A 92 -6.49 10.37 -20.95
N ASN A 93 -5.97 9.51 -20.08
CA ASN A 93 -6.72 8.87 -19.00
C ASN A 93 -6.80 9.73 -17.76
N ARG A 94 -7.86 9.50 -16.97
CA ARG A 94 -8.09 10.14 -15.68
C ARG A 94 -8.65 9.14 -14.68
N PHE A 95 -8.02 9.09 -13.51
CA PHE A 95 -8.62 8.54 -12.30
C PHE A 95 -9.03 9.67 -11.38
N HIS A 96 -10.24 9.56 -10.83
CA HIS A 96 -10.74 10.46 -9.79
C HIS A 96 -11.23 9.62 -8.62
N MET A 97 -10.61 9.80 -7.46
CA MET A 97 -11.02 9.14 -6.23
C MET A 97 -12.38 9.68 -5.78
N GLU A 98 -13.23 8.79 -5.31
CA GLU A 98 -14.50 9.14 -4.70
C GLU A 98 -14.30 9.50 -3.22
N GLU A 99 -15.30 10.17 -2.65
CA GLU A 99 -15.17 11.09 -1.51
C GLU A 99 -14.50 10.53 -0.23
N HIS A 100 -14.49 9.21 -0.05
CA HIS A 100 -13.98 8.57 1.16
C HIS A 100 -12.81 7.62 0.88
N LEU A 101 -11.70 7.86 1.58
CA LEU A 101 -10.62 6.89 1.70
C LEU A 101 -11.10 5.65 2.45
N ASN A 102 -10.78 4.47 1.93
CA ASN A 102 -10.99 3.20 2.64
C ASN A 102 -10.02 3.11 3.83
N THR A 103 -8.75 3.46 3.60
CA THR A 103 -7.69 3.45 4.62
C THR A 103 -6.84 4.70 4.52
N ALA A 104 -6.38 5.18 5.67
CA ALA A 104 -5.40 6.26 5.79
C ALA A 104 -4.46 5.91 6.94
N PHE A 105 -3.16 5.96 6.67
CA PHE A 105 -2.10 5.73 7.62
C PHE A 105 -1.06 6.83 7.45
N CYS A 106 -0.98 7.73 8.42
CA CYS A 106 -0.06 8.84 8.44
C CYS A 106 0.98 8.67 9.53
N SER A 107 2.24 8.91 9.17
CA SER A 107 3.39 8.73 10.06
C SER A 107 4.43 9.82 9.85
N ASP A 108 5.35 9.91 10.81
CA ASP A 108 6.58 10.69 10.78
C ASP A 108 7.74 9.69 10.71
N ASP A 109 8.53 9.73 9.65
CA ASP A 109 9.72 8.90 9.48
C ASP A 109 10.95 9.68 10.01
N PRO A 110 11.62 9.21 11.07
CA PRO A 110 12.72 9.94 11.67
C PRO A 110 13.91 10.17 10.71
N GLU A 111 14.03 9.41 9.63
CA GLU A 111 15.06 9.59 8.61
C GLU A 111 14.74 10.70 7.61
N ILE A 112 13.49 11.16 7.55
CA ILE A 112 13.07 12.24 6.67
C ILE A 112 13.17 13.56 7.43
N LYS A 113 14.12 14.41 7.04
CA LYS A 113 14.32 15.72 7.65
C LYS A 113 13.55 16.78 6.88
N GLN A 114 12.31 17.04 7.29
CA GLN A 114 11.52 18.15 6.74
C GLN A 114 12.21 19.50 6.98
N ALA A 115 12.42 20.26 5.92
CA ALA A 115 12.70 21.69 6.02
C ALA A 115 11.43 22.44 6.50
N PRO A 116 11.55 23.59 7.19
CA PRO A 116 10.37 24.35 7.62
C PRO A 116 9.47 24.81 6.44
N PRO A 117 8.12 24.86 6.62
CA PRO A 117 7.39 24.53 7.84
C PRO A 117 7.25 23.01 8.04
N ARG A 118 7.51 22.55 9.27
CA ARG A 118 7.38 21.12 9.61
C ARG A 118 5.96 20.79 10.00
N ALA A 119 5.49 19.62 9.57
CA ALA A 119 4.27 19.02 10.07
C ALA A 119 4.62 17.91 11.07
N ARG A 120 3.60 17.31 11.68
CA ARG A 120 3.76 16.12 12.54
C ARG A 120 3.84 14.82 11.75
N ILE A 121 3.73 14.89 10.44
CA ILE A 121 3.76 13.75 9.51
C ILE A 121 4.60 14.14 8.31
N ASP A 122 5.24 13.15 7.69
CA ASP A 122 5.94 13.29 6.41
C ASP A 122 5.51 12.21 5.41
N THR A 123 4.71 11.23 5.85
CA THR A 123 4.34 10.07 5.07
C THR A 123 2.85 9.81 5.19
N PHE A 124 2.18 9.65 4.05
CA PHE A 124 0.77 9.25 3.97
C PHE A 124 0.64 8.00 3.10
N GLN A 125 0.09 6.92 3.66
CA GLN A 125 -0.31 5.74 2.91
C GLN A 125 -1.84 5.60 2.91
N GLY A 126 -2.44 5.44 1.74
CA GLY A 126 -3.90 5.40 1.62
C GLY A 126 -4.40 4.44 0.57
N ARG A 127 -5.68 4.05 0.71
CA ARG A 127 -6.46 3.35 -0.30
C ARG A 127 -7.80 4.04 -0.48
N GLY A 128 -8.29 4.08 -1.71
CA GLY A 128 -9.56 4.71 -2.08
C GLY A 128 -10.25 3.94 -3.20
N SER A 129 -11.56 4.11 -3.31
CA SER A 129 -12.31 3.75 -4.52
C SER A 129 -12.43 4.96 -5.43
N GLY A 130 -12.63 4.74 -6.73
CA GLY A 130 -12.84 5.84 -7.65
C GLY A 130 -13.32 5.44 -9.03
N ARG A 131 -13.29 6.42 -9.93
CA ARG A 131 -13.68 6.28 -11.33
C ARG A 131 -12.47 6.42 -12.24
N PHE A 132 -12.29 5.48 -13.14
CA PHE A 132 -11.35 5.55 -14.26
C PHE A 132 -12.11 5.93 -15.53
N ASN A 133 -11.74 7.06 -16.16
CA ASN A 133 -12.40 7.59 -17.35
C ASN A 133 -13.94 7.60 -17.24
N THR A 134 -14.44 8.06 -16.09
CA THR A 134 -15.88 8.13 -15.71
C THR A 134 -16.55 6.80 -15.35
N VAL A 135 -15.88 5.67 -15.54
CA VAL A 135 -16.36 4.34 -15.14
C VAL A 135 -15.94 4.05 -13.69
N GLY A 136 -16.91 3.78 -12.82
CA GLY A 136 -16.65 3.38 -11.43
C GLY A 136 -16.12 1.95 -11.31
N GLY A 137 -15.85 1.51 -10.08
CA GLY A 137 -15.36 0.15 -9.82
C GLY A 137 -13.84 0.00 -9.87
N TYR A 138 -13.11 1.11 -9.77
CA TYR A 138 -11.65 1.12 -9.67
C TYR A 138 -11.21 1.42 -8.25
N GLU A 139 -10.04 0.90 -7.90
CA GLU A 139 -9.38 1.13 -6.61
C GLU A 139 -8.02 1.78 -6.84
N VAL A 140 -7.56 2.50 -5.83
CA VAL A 140 -6.25 3.14 -5.79
C VAL A 140 -5.54 2.83 -4.49
N ARG A 141 -4.22 2.62 -4.57
CA ARG A 141 -3.29 2.64 -3.44
C ARG A 141 -2.22 3.67 -3.72
N PHE A 142 -1.87 4.46 -2.71
CA PHE A 142 -0.81 5.44 -2.83
C PHE A 142 0.06 5.51 -1.56
N LYS A 143 1.29 5.99 -1.75
CA LYS A 143 2.17 6.45 -0.68
C LYS A 143 2.74 7.80 -1.09
N LEU A 144 2.50 8.82 -0.28
CA LEU A 144 3.03 10.17 -0.42
C LEU A 144 4.13 10.37 0.61
N ILE A 145 5.19 11.07 0.21
CA ILE A 145 6.30 11.46 1.07
C ILE A 145 6.61 12.93 0.81
N ASP A 146 6.54 13.76 1.85
CA ASP A 146 6.99 15.16 1.86
C ASP A 146 8.37 15.22 2.50
N ALA A 147 9.39 15.54 1.70
CA ALA A 147 10.78 15.64 2.15
C ALA A 147 11.20 17.09 2.46
N GLY A 148 10.24 18.00 2.57
CA GLY A 148 10.41 19.42 2.83
C GLY A 148 10.66 20.25 1.57
N GLU A 149 10.60 21.57 1.76
CA GLU A 149 10.80 22.54 0.69
C GLU A 149 12.23 22.51 0.11
N PRO A 150 12.41 22.64 -1.22
CA PRO A 150 11.44 23.12 -2.22
C PRO A 150 10.56 22.02 -2.87
N GLY A 151 10.39 20.86 -2.24
CA GLY A 151 9.58 19.75 -2.76
C GLY A 151 10.29 18.86 -3.80
N THR A 152 11.57 19.13 -4.09
CA THR A 152 12.35 18.39 -5.11
C THR A 152 12.63 16.93 -4.72
N ASN A 153 12.53 16.63 -3.43
CA ASN A 153 12.75 15.28 -2.89
C ASN A 153 11.46 14.56 -2.54
N ASP A 154 10.30 15.20 -2.75
CA ASP A 154 9.00 14.61 -2.51
C ASP A 154 8.78 13.42 -3.41
N ARG A 155 8.11 12.41 -2.89
CA ARG A 155 7.92 11.14 -3.60
C ARG A 155 6.48 10.71 -3.58
N MET A 156 6.10 10.04 -4.66
CA MET A 156 4.83 9.37 -4.73
C MET A 156 4.98 7.99 -5.35
N GLY A 157 4.35 7.02 -4.71
CA GLY A 157 3.97 5.75 -5.31
C GLY A 157 2.46 5.73 -5.53
N ILE A 158 2.02 5.16 -6.64
CA ILE A 158 0.61 5.06 -7.00
C ILE A 158 0.36 3.74 -7.73
N LYS A 159 -0.74 3.07 -7.41
CA LYS A 159 -1.24 1.91 -8.14
C LYS A 159 -2.75 2.06 -8.31
N ILE A 160 -3.27 1.84 -9.51
CA ILE A 160 -4.69 1.95 -9.84
C ILE A 160 -5.10 0.69 -10.61
N TRP A 161 -6.19 0.05 -10.20
CA TRP A 161 -6.67 -1.20 -10.79
C TRP A 161 -8.20 -1.29 -10.76
N GLU A 162 -8.75 -2.17 -11.58
CA GLU A 162 -10.16 -2.53 -11.49
C GLU A 162 -10.40 -3.42 -10.27
N LYS A 163 -11.45 -3.17 -9.50
CA LYS A 163 -11.73 -3.86 -8.24
C LYS A 163 -11.69 -5.39 -8.41
N GLY A 164 -10.91 -6.05 -7.55
CA GLY A 164 -10.69 -7.49 -7.61
C GLY A 164 -9.59 -7.95 -8.57
N ASN A 165 -8.90 -7.02 -9.25
CA ASN A 165 -7.83 -7.29 -10.21
C ASN A 165 -6.54 -6.51 -9.91
N GLU A 166 -6.10 -6.51 -8.64
CA GLU A 166 -4.93 -5.73 -8.18
C GLU A 166 -3.62 -6.11 -8.88
N ASP A 167 -3.51 -7.35 -9.36
CA ASP A 167 -2.31 -7.85 -10.05
C ASP A 167 -2.17 -7.31 -11.49
N ASN A 168 -3.22 -6.73 -12.07
CA ASN A 168 -3.20 -6.14 -13.41
C ASN A 168 -3.60 -4.65 -13.37
N PRO A 169 -2.72 -3.76 -12.88
CA PRO A 169 -3.03 -2.35 -12.76
C PRO A 169 -3.10 -1.64 -14.11
N VAL A 170 -3.98 -0.63 -14.21
CA VAL A 170 -4.03 0.31 -15.34
C VAL A 170 -3.01 1.43 -15.22
N LEU A 171 -2.48 1.64 -14.01
CA LEU A 171 -1.35 2.51 -13.73
C LEU A 171 -0.59 1.98 -12.51
N GLU A 172 0.73 1.86 -12.61
CA GLU A 172 1.59 1.54 -11.48
C GLU A 172 2.89 2.34 -11.55
N ILE A 173 3.17 3.06 -10.47
CA ILE A 173 4.47 3.64 -10.14
C ILE A 173 4.77 3.16 -8.72
N TRP A 174 5.56 2.10 -8.58
CA TRP A 174 5.91 1.56 -7.28
C TRP A 174 7.31 0.95 -7.32
N PRO A 175 8.16 1.12 -6.28
CA PRO A 175 7.98 1.91 -5.05
C PRO A 175 7.86 3.44 -5.29
N PRO A 176 7.60 4.28 -4.26
CA PRO A 176 7.56 5.72 -4.43
C PRO A 176 8.84 6.30 -5.04
N VAL A 177 8.69 7.08 -6.10
CA VAL A 177 9.79 7.76 -6.80
C VAL A 177 9.62 9.28 -6.72
N PRO A 178 10.71 10.07 -6.86
CA PRO A 178 10.64 11.52 -6.80
C PRO A 178 9.66 12.14 -7.81
N LEU A 179 9.08 13.27 -7.44
CA LEU A 179 8.39 14.13 -8.37
C LEU A 179 9.39 14.74 -9.37
N THR A 180 8.98 14.85 -10.63
CA THR A 180 9.73 15.60 -11.64
C THR A 180 9.50 17.10 -11.49
N HIS A 181 8.28 17.51 -11.14
CA HIS A 181 7.89 18.89 -10.79
C HIS A 181 6.72 18.86 -9.81
N GLY A 182 6.49 19.97 -9.09
CA GLY A 182 5.39 20.11 -8.14
C GLY A 182 5.89 20.06 -6.71
N ASN A 183 4.96 19.88 -5.78
CA ASN A 183 5.22 19.88 -4.34
C ASN A 183 4.10 19.10 -3.63
N LEU A 184 4.48 18.20 -2.73
CA LEU A 184 3.59 17.55 -1.77
C LEU A 184 3.87 18.18 -0.43
N GLN A 185 2.82 18.66 0.23
CA GLN A 185 2.97 19.36 1.49
C GLN A 185 2.16 18.68 2.57
N ALA A 186 2.86 18.20 3.59
CA ALA A 186 2.29 17.77 4.83
C ALA A 186 1.91 18.99 5.68
N HIS A 187 0.81 18.87 6.40
CA HIS A 187 0.35 19.88 7.32
C HIS A 187 -0.23 19.23 8.58
N ASP A 188 -0.24 19.98 9.68
CA ASP A 188 -1.14 19.71 10.79
C ASP A 188 -2.59 19.66 10.29
N ASP A 189 -3.43 18.83 10.91
CA ASP A 189 -4.82 18.71 10.47
C ASP A 189 -5.62 19.99 10.71
N GLN A 190 -6.71 20.17 9.94
CA GLN A 190 -7.61 21.29 10.18
C GLN A 190 -8.56 20.98 11.34
N PRO A 191 -8.83 21.95 12.23
CA PRO A 191 -9.81 21.74 13.29
C PRO A 191 -11.20 21.53 12.69
N HIS A 192 -11.83 20.41 13.02
CA HIS A 192 -13.22 20.16 12.64
C HIS A 192 -14.13 21.11 13.42
N LYS A 193 -15.01 21.83 12.71
CA LYS A 193 -16.12 22.52 13.36
C LYS A 193 -17.05 21.44 13.93
N LYS A 194 -17.26 21.47 15.24
CA LYS A 194 -18.23 20.61 15.93
C LYS A 194 -19.66 20.99 15.56
#